data_AF-A0A6P7T3H1-F1
#
_entry.id   AF-A0A6P7T3H1-F1
#
_cell.length_a   1.000
_cell.length_b   1.000
_cell.length_c   1.000
_cell.angle_alpha   90.00
_cell.angle_beta   90.00
_cell.angle_gamma   90.00
#
_symmetry.space_group_name_H-M   'P 1'
#
loop_
_entity.id
_entity.type
_entity.pdbx_description
1 polymer ?
#
loop_
_entity_poly.entity_id
_entity_poly.type
_entity_poly.pdbx_seq_one_letter_code
_entity_poly.pdbx_strand_id
1 'polypeptide(L)'
;MTLEDEKGRGRACSLNNEQFVGRNPRKSVREMSQALSVGVATVSRSLQKIGTVKKLDKLVPHELNENQKVRHLEVCSMFYLRNTNDPFLDRIVTCDEKWTLYDSCKR
;
A
#
# COMPACT_ATOMS: atom_id res chain seq x y z
N MET A 1 -23.00 10.78 49.65
CA MET A 1 -22.08 9.67 49.37
C MET A 1 -22.18 9.40 47.87
N THR A 2 -21.30 10.01 47.09
CA THR A 2 -21.25 9.85 45.63
C THR A 2 -20.45 8.57 45.34
N LEU A 3 -21.14 7.55 44.85
CA LEU A 3 -20.55 6.31 44.37
C LEU A 3 -19.88 6.60 43.03
N GLU A 4 -18.56 6.72 43.01
CA GLU A 4 -17.79 6.78 41.77
C GLU A 4 -17.64 5.36 41.22
N ASP A 5 -18.19 5.12 40.03
CA ASP A 5 -17.99 3.88 39.30
C ASP A 5 -16.50 3.76 38.93
N GLU A 6 -15.80 2.80 39.54
CA GLU A 6 -14.45 2.46 39.12
C GLU A 6 -14.45 2.05 37.65
N LYS A 7 -13.52 2.62 36.88
CA LYS A 7 -13.32 2.29 35.47
C LYS A 7 -12.96 0.81 35.37
N GLY A 8 -13.97 -0.01 35.07
CA GLY A 8 -13.83 -1.47 35.01
C GLY A 8 -12.61 -1.86 34.18
N ARG A 9 -11.82 -2.81 34.70
CA ARG A 9 -10.65 -3.36 34.00
C ARG A 9 -11.12 -3.97 32.68
N GLY A 10 -11.05 -3.17 31.62
CA GLY A 10 -11.34 -3.63 30.28
C GLY A 10 -10.47 -4.85 29.98
N ARG A 11 -11.05 -5.87 29.33
CA ARG A 11 -10.28 -7.03 28.86
C ARG A 11 -9.16 -6.53 27.95
N ALA A 12 -7.91 -6.70 28.40
CA ALA A 12 -6.74 -6.47 27.58
C ALA A 12 -6.64 -7.60 26.55
N CYS A 13 -7.30 -7.43 25.40
CA CYS A 13 -6.99 -8.23 24.22
C CYS A 13 -5.93 -7.47 23.43
N SER A 14 -4.66 -7.77 23.70
CA SER A 14 -3.57 -7.44 22.77
C SER A 14 -3.76 -8.31 21.52
N LEU A 15 -4.66 -7.88 20.64
CA LEU A 15 -4.86 -8.55 19.37
C LEU A 15 -3.64 -8.28 18.52
N ASN A 16 -2.97 -9.35 18.11
CA ASN A 16 -1.75 -9.30 17.31
C ASN A 16 -2.01 -8.93 15.82
N ASN A 17 -3.10 -8.19 15.55
CA ASN A 17 -3.53 -7.82 14.20
C ASN A 17 -2.44 -7.05 13.45
N GLU A 18 -1.64 -6.25 14.17
CA GLU A 18 -0.49 -5.52 13.63
C GLU A 18 0.52 -6.46 12.96
N GLN A 19 0.85 -7.59 13.61
CA GLN A 19 1.78 -8.56 13.03
C GLN A 19 1.18 -9.27 11.81
N PHE A 20 -0.14 -9.49 11.77
CA PHE A 20 -0.79 -10.09 10.60
C PHE A 20 -0.77 -9.17 9.38
N VAL A 21 -1.05 -7.88 9.58
CA VAL A 21 -0.97 -6.86 8.52
C VAL A 21 0.47 -6.68 8.03
N GLY A 22 1.45 -6.64 8.94
CA GLY A 22 2.86 -6.50 8.59
C GLY A 22 3.41 -7.66 7.77
N ARG A 23 2.97 -8.90 8.05
CA ARG A 23 3.40 -10.09 7.29
C ARG A 23 2.77 -10.18 5.91
N ASN A 24 1.50 -9.84 5.77
CA ASN A 24 0.83 -9.82 4.48
C ASN A 24 -0.31 -8.78 4.49
N PRO A 25 -0.10 -7.62 3.85
CA PRO A 25 -1.08 -6.54 3.83
C PRO A 25 -2.33 -6.85 3.00
N ARG A 26 -2.31 -7.93 2.20
CA ARG A 26 -3.46 -8.36 1.37
C ARG A 26 -4.44 -9.27 2.09
N LYS A 27 -4.13 -9.71 3.31
CA LYS A 27 -5.03 -10.58 4.08
C LYS A 27 -6.35 -9.90 4.38
N SER A 28 -7.43 -10.65 4.19
CA SER A 28 -8.77 -10.19 4.52
C SER A 28 -9.03 -10.25 6.03
N VAL A 29 -9.97 -9.42 6.50
CA VAL A 29 -10.45 -9.45 7.89
C VAL A 29 -11.00 -10.82 8.27
N ARG A 30 -11.61 -11.55 7.32
CA ARG A 30 -12.15 -12.90 7.56
C ARG A 30 -11.04 -13.92 7.79
N GLU A 31 -10.00 -13.91 6.98
CA GLU A 31 -8.84 -14.81 7.18
C GLU A 31 -8.12 -14.51 8.50
N MET A 32 -7.97 -13.23 8.85
CA MET A 32 -7.43 -12.83 10.16
C MET A 32 -8.32 -13.30 11.31
N SER A 33 -9.63 -13.20 11.16
CA SER A 33 -10.60 -13.65 12.17
C SER A 33 -10.50 -15.17 12.43
N GLN A 34 -10.31 -15.95 11.37
CA GLN A 34 -10.13 -17.40 11.45
C GLN A 34 -8.79 -17.75 12.09
N ALA A 35 -7.70 -17.10 11.64
CA ALA A 35 -6.36 -17.36 12.17
C ALA A 35 -6.22 -17.00 13.65
N LEU A 36 -6.93 -15.98 14.11
CA LEU A 36 -6.93 -15.54 15.52
C LEU A 36 -8.03 -16.16 16.35
N SER A 37 -8.97 -16.91 15.75
CA SER A 37 -10.21 -17.38 16.40
C SER A 37 -10.98 -16.26 17.11
N VAL A 38 -11.02 -15.07 16.49
CA VAL A 38 -11.66 -13.86 17.01
C VAL A 38 -12.77 -13.43 16.06
N GLY A 39 -13.87 -12.89 16.57
CA GLY A 39 -14.95 -12.39 15.71
C GLY A 39 -14.50 -11.32 14.72
N VAL A 40 -15.01 -11.36 13.50
CA VAL A 40 -14.69 -10.43 12.39
C VAL A 40 -14.82 -8.96 12.82
N ALA A 41 -15.89 -8.61 13.53
CA ALA A 41 -16.11 -7.24 14.02
C ALA A 41 -15.05 -6.76 15.02
N THR A 42 -14.46 -7.69 15.78
CA THR A 42 -13.38 -7.38 16.73
C THR A 42 -12.07 -7.13 16.00
N VAL A 43 -11.78 -7.88 14.93
CA VAL A 43 -10.63 -7.62 14.04
C VAL A 43 -10.80 -6.27 13.35
N SER A 44 -11.97 -5.97 12.76
CA SER A 44 -12.23 -4.68 12.11
C SER A 44 -12.04 -3.49 13.07
N ARG A 45 -12.61 -3.55 14.27
CA ARG A 45 -12.47 -2.48 15.28
C ARG A 45 -11.02 -2.28 15.71
N SER A 46 -10.28 -3.37 15.83
CA SER A 46 -8.87 -3.29 16.17
C SER A 46 -8.04 -2.68 15.04
N LEU A 47 -8.28 -3.05 13.77
CA LEU A 47 -7.60 -2.44 12.62
C LEU A 47 -7.90 -0.94 12.52
N GLN A 48 -9.14 -0.53 12.81
CA GLN A 48 -9.51 0.89 12.89
C GLN A 48 -8.76 1.62 14.01
N LYS A 49 -8.63 1.01 15.19
CA LYS A 49 -7.84 1.58 16.31
C LYS A 49 -6.35 1.74 15.97
N ILE A 50 -5.81 0.83 15.16
CA ILE A 50 -4.41 0.85 14.67
C ILE A 50 -4.25 1.90 13.55
N GLY A 51 -5.34 2.39 12.95
CA GLY A 51 -5.33 3.33 11.83
C GLY A 51 -5.14 2.67 10.46
N THR A 52 -5.28 1.35 10.37
CA THR A 52 -5.15 0.61 9.11
C THR A 52 -6.39 0.79 8.25
N VAL A 53 -6.19 1.22 7.00
CA VAL A 53 -7.25 1.40 6.00
C VAL A 53 -7.03 0.50 4.80
N LYS A 54 -8.11 -0.03 4.22
CA LYS A 54 -8.04 -0.81 2.98
C LYS A 54 -7.77 0.14 1.81
N LYS A 55 -6.65 -0.05 1.12
CA LYS A 55 -6.34 0.59 -0.16
C LYS A 55 -6.40 -0.45 -1.27
N LEU A 56 -6.84 -0.04 -2.45
CA LEU A 56 -6.77 -0.90 -3.63
C LEU A 56 -5.31 -1.03 -4.09
N ASP A 57 -5.01 -2.18 -4.71
CA ASP A 57 -3.72 -2.42 -5.33
C ASP A 57 -3.50 -1.41 -6.48
N LYS A 58 -2.23 -1.07 -6.71
CA LYS A 58 -1.84 -0.26 -7.86
C LYS A 58 -1.64 -1.16 -9.07
N LEU A 59 -2.11 -0.73 -10.24
CA LEU A 59 -1.79 -1.38 -11.50
C LEU A 59 -0.33 -1.06 -11.86
N VAL A 60 0.48 -2.10 -12.01
CA VAL A 60 1.88 -2.01 -12.47
C VAL A 60 1.91 -2.58 -13.90
N PRO A 61 2.40 -1.84 -14.91
CA PRO A 61 2.29 -2.24 -16.31
C PRO A 61 2.95 -3.60 -16.62
N HIS A 62 4.12 -3.86 -16.05
CA HIS A 62 4.91 -5.05 -16.33
C HIS A 62 5.58 -5.59 -15.07
N GLU A 63 5.59 -6.92 -14.95
CA GLU A 63 6.41 -7.62 -13.96
C GLU A 63 7.86 -7.68 -14.47
N LEU A 64 8.75 -6.96 -13.79
CA LEU A 64 10.16 -6.91 -14.16
C LEU A 64 10.92 -8.12 -13.63
N ASN A 65 11.75 -8.72 -14.47
CA ASN A 65 12.70 -9.73 -14.05
C ASN A 65 13.91 -9.10 -13.34
N GLU A 66 14.70 -9.90 -12.63
CA GLU A 66 15.77 -9.37 -11.76
C GLU A 66 16.82 -8.57 -12.55
N ASN A 67 17.24 -9.06 -13.71
CA ASN A 67 18.17 -8.35 -14.58
C ASN A 67 17.61 -7.01 -15.10
N GLN A 68 16.30 -6.93 -15.34
CA GLN A 68 15.65 -5.68 -15.77
C GLN A 68 15.63 -4.66 -14.65
N LYS A 69 15.37 -5.09 -13.40
CA LYS A 69 15.42 -4.22 -12.22
C LYS A 69 16.83 -3.65 -11.99
N VAL A 70 17.85 -4.50 -12.06
CA VAL A 70 19.25 -4.07 -11.90
C VAL A 70 19.61 -3.05 -12.98
N ARG A 71 19.31 -3.36 -14.25
CA ARG A 71 19.57 -2.43 -15.34
C ARG A 71 18.83 -1.10 -15.18
N HIS A 72 17.58 -1.12 -14.75
CA HIS A 72 16.81 0.11 -14.49
C HIS A 72 17.48 0.94 -13.37
N LEU A 73 17.88 0.30 -12.27
CA LEU A 73 18.54 0.98 -11.15
C LEU A 73 19.89 1.59 -11.56
N GLU A 74 20.69 0.86 -12.33
CA GLU A 74 21.97 1.36 -12.86
C GLU A 74 21.77 2.60 -13.74
N VAL A 75 20.86 2.50 -14.71
CA VAL A 75 20.56 3.61 -15.64
C VAL A 75 20.03 4.84 -14.90
N CYS A 76 19.08 4.65 -13.98
CA CYS A 76 18.56 5.74 -13.14
C CYS A 76 19.66 6.37 -12.28
N SER A 77 20.54 5.57 -11.68
CA SER A 77 21.65 6.07 -10.85
C SER A 77 22.64 6.89 -11.67
N MET A 78 22.98 6.42 -12.88
CA MET A 78 23.85 7.15 -13.80
C MET A 78 23.23 8.49 -14.22
N PHE A 79 21.94 8.51 -14.57
CA PHE A 79 21.25 9.74 -14.93
C PHE A 79 21.13 10.72 -13.76
N TYR A 80 20.88 10.22 -12.55
CA TYR A 80 20.86 11.03 -11.33
C TYR A 80 22.21 11.69 -11.07
N LEU A 81 23.30 10.90 -11.13
CA LEU A 81 24.65 11.42 -10.92
C LEU A 81 25.04 12.44 -11.99
N ARG A 82 24.73 12.14 -13.27
CA ARG A 82 24.96 13.09 -14.36
C ARG A 82 24.21 14.39 -14.12
N ASN A 83 22.92 14.33 -13.77
CA ASN A 83 22.09 15.52 -13.56
C ASN A 83 22.55 16.35 -12.35
N THR A 84 23.12 15.70 -11.34
CA THR A 84 23.68 16.40 -10.18
C THR A 84 24.95 17.17 -10.55
N ASN A 85 25.78 16.61 -11.43
CA ASN A 85 27.05 17.23 -11.86
C ASN A 85 26.87 18.27 -12.96
N ASP A 86 26.03 18.00 -13.96
CA ASP A 86 25.69 18.89 -15.07
C ASP A 86 24.19 18.74 -15.35
N PRO A 87 23.35 19.65 -14.84
CA PRO A 87 21.91 19.62 -15.08
C PRO A 87 21.62 19.67 -16.58
N PHE A 88 20.91 18.65 -17.07
CA PHE A 88 20.68 18.48 -18.51
C PHE A 88 19.20 18.31 -18.88
N LEU A 89 18.29 18.37 -17.90
CA LEU A 89 16.85 18.15 -18.11
C LEU A 89 16.23 19.17 -19.06
N ASP A 90 16.72 20.41 -19.06
CA ASP A 90 16.30 21.51 -19.94
C ASP A 90 16.64 21.26 -21.42
N ARG A 91 17.61 20.39 -21.69
CA ARG A 91 18.06 20.03 -23.04
C ARG A 91 17.37 18.78 -23.60
N ILE A 92 16.58 18.07 -22.79
CA ILE A 92 15.95 16.82 -23.22
C ILE A 92 14.73 17.11 -24.10
N VAL A 93 14.71 16.53 -25.30
CA VAL A 93 13.53 16.42 -26.14
C VAL A 93 13.07 14.97 -26.15
N THR A 94 11.83 14.70 -25.71
CA THR A 94 11.21 13.37 -25.74
C THR A 94 10.04 13.33 -26.71
N CYS A 95 9.74 12.16 -27.24
CA CYS A 95 8.58 11.89 -28.08
C CYS A 95 8.08 10.47 -27.78
N ASP A 96 6.77 10.29 -27.74
CA ASP A 96 6.12 8.98 -27.64
C ASP A 96 4.77 9.03 -28.36
N GLU A 97 4.31 7.88 -28.83
CA GLU A 97 3.05 7.77 -29.56
C GLU A 97 1.93 7.33 -28.62
N LYS A 98 0.80 8.03 -28.68
CA LYS A 98 -0.39 7.68 -27.91
C LYS A 98 -1.59 7.49 -28.82
N TRP A 99 -2.24 6.33 -28.70
CA TRP A 99 -3.51 6.07 -29.36
C TRP A 99 -4.60 7.03 -28.86
N THR A 100 -5.29 7.69 -29.80
CA THR A 100 -6.49 8.48 -29.51
C THR A 100 -7.71 7.69 -29.97
N LEU A 101 -8.55 7.30 -29.02
CA LEU A 101 -9.77 6.55 -29.31
C LEU A 101 -10.85 7.52 -29.82
N TYR A 102 -11.54 7.12 -30.88
CA TYR A 102 -12.73 7.81 -31.36
C TYR A 102 -13.97 7.21 -30.70
N ASP A 103 -14.78 8.05 -30.06
CA ASP A 103 -16.08 7.62 -29.55
C ASP A 103 -17.11 7.63 -30.68
N SER A 104 -17.41 6.44 -31.21
CA SER A 104 -18.40 6.25 -32.28
C SER A 104 -19.79 5.89 -31.75
N CYS A 105 -20.07 6.15 -30.47
CA CYS A 105 -21.42 5.95 -29.93
C CYS A 105 -22.46 6.67 -30.80
N LYS A 106 -23.16 5.89 -31.63
CA LYS A 106 -24.31 6.38 -32.39
C LYS A 106 -25.42 6.69 -31.40
N ARG A 107 -25.99 7.89 -31.54
CA ARG A 107 -27.16 8.35 -30.80
C ARG A 107 -28.41 7.60 -31.23
#